data_AF-A0A450V301-F1
#
_entry.id   AF-A0A450V301-F1
#
_cell.length_a   1.000
_cell.length_b   1.000
_cell.length_c   1.000
_cell.angle_alpha   90.00
_cell.angle_beta   90.00
_cell.angle_gamma   90.00
#
_symmetry.space_group_name_H-M   'P 1'
#
loop_
_entity.id
_entity.type
_entity.pdbx_description
1 polymer ?
#
loop_
_entity_poly.entity_id
_entity_poly.type
_entity_poly.pdbx_seq_one_letter_code
_entity_poly.pdbx_strand_id
1 'polypeptide(L)'
;MSGPGFPASRPEPPGQGRWRYGLGPHDRNAATGGALTMWGPMMTLRDSDAGRIAGVWIAPDGGELLVLTEAETTYWRAPEKRALWTVRERAGGEGLSPDGRLYRDSASGLFYPLLGPHGGRQLREHPTGGHITVDDKTGRVAVTDPAGEMQTLSQGNGLGDWRVAGFCESGARILVAEPRCLVLHAPQDRR
;
A
#
# COMPACT_ATOMS: atom_id res chain seq x y z
N MET A 1 22.36 -27.84 38.20
CA MET A 1 22.68 -28.47 36.89
C MET A 1 21.37 -28.74 36.16
N SER A 2 21.38 -28.50 34.85
CA SER A 2 20.28 -28.71 33.87
C SER A 2 19.15 -27.66 33.92
N GLY A 3 18.84 -26.82 32.93
CA GLY A 3 19.31 -26.56 31.56
C GLY A 3 18.19 -25.71 30.89
N PRO A 4 18.45 -24.64 30.14
CA PRO A 4 17.38 -23.80 29.60
C PRO A 4 16.75 -24.44 28.36
N GLY A 5 15.41 -24.43 28.32
CA GLY A 5 14.61 -24.89 27.19
C GLY A 5 14.80 -24.02 25.95
N PHE A 6 14.91 -24.68 24.81
CA PHE A 6 14.91 -24.06 23.47
C PHE A 6 13.59 -23.31 23.21
N PRO A 7 13.60 -22.07 22.70
CA PRO A 7 12.44 -21.53 22.02
C PRO A 7 12.38 -22.02 20.56
N ALA A 8 11.16 -22.23 20.10
CA ALA A 8 10.78 -22.69 18.77
C ALA A 8 11.40 -21.86 17.64
N SER A 9 11.85 -22.58 16.60
CA SER A 9 12.42 -22.04 15.37
C SER A 9 11.46 -21.08 14.68
N ARG A 10 11.90 -19.83 14.49
CA ARG A 10 11.22 -18.84 13.62
C ARG A 10 11.54 -19.14 12.15
N PRO A 11 10.61 -18.88 11.21
CA PRO A 11 10.92 -18.96 9.79
C PRO A 11 11.94 -17.87 9.41
N GLU A 12 12.97 -18.28 8.67
CA GLU A 12 14.01 -17.40 8.13
C GLU A 12 13.42 -16.39 7.11
N PRO A 13 13.95 -15.16 7.04
CA PRO A 13 13.60 -14.24 5.96
C PRO A 13 14.11 -14.78 4.61
N PRO A 14 13.35 -14.60 3.51
CA PRO A 14 13.80 -15.02 2.19
C PRO A 14 15.11 -14.32 1.82
N GLY A 15 16.03 -15.13 1.31
CA GLY A 15 17.43 -14.82 1.09
C GLY A 15 17.70 -13.58 0.25
N GLN A 16 18.84 -12.96 0.58
CA GLN A 16 19.44 -11.83 -0.11
C GLN A 16 19.81 -12.23 -1.55
N GLY A 17 18.93 -11.91 -2.49
CA GLY A 17 19.11 -12.06 -3.93
C GLY A 17 19.59 -10.76 -4.57
N ARG A 18 20.92 -10.61 -4.64
CA ARG A 18 21.73 -9.81 -5.57
C ARG A 18 20.97 -9.12 -6.74
N TRP A 19 20.89 -7.79 -6.69
CA TRP A 19 20.45 -6.93 -7.81
C TRP A 19 21.25 -7.21 -9.09
N ARG A 20 20.57 -7.57 -10.17
CA ARG A 20 21.14 -7.60 -11.54
C ARG A 20 20.16 -6.92 -12.50
N TYR A 21 20.60 -5.79 -13.05
CA TYR A 21 19.98 -5.16 -14.21
C TYR A 21 20.09 -6.10 -15.41
N GLY A 22 18.96 -6.52 -15.94
CA GLY A 22 18.85 -7.28 -17.19
C GLY A 22 17.81 -6.63 -18.08
N LEU A 23 18.26 -5.74 -18.97
CA LEU A 23 17.51 -5.34 -20.16
C LEU A 23 17.46 -6.55 -21.09
N GLY A 24 16.24 -7.03 -21.36
CA GLY A 24 15.92 -8.08 -22.33
C GLY A 24 14.59 -7.75 -23.02
N PRO A 25 14.39 -8.18 -24.28
CA PRO A 25 13.85 -7.33 -25.34
C PRO A 25 12.32 -7.17 -25.33
N HIS A 26 11.91 -6.05 -25.92
CA HIS A 26 10.56 -5.77 -26.39
C HIS A 26 9.93 -6.97 -27.11
N ASP A 27 8.81 -7.46 -26.59
CA ASP A 27 7.76 -8.04 -27.43
C ASP A 27 6.57 -7.07 -27.46
N ARG A 28 6.43 -6.41 -28.62
CA ARG A 28 5.19 -5.77 -29.04
C ARG A 28 4.31 -6.85 -29.65
N ASN A 29 3.13 -7.04 -29.08
CA ASN A 29 1.85 -7.30 -29.75
C ASN A 29 0.99 -8.29 -28.96
N ALA A 30 -0.02 -7.76 -28.28
CA ALA A 30 -1.36 -8.27 -28.40
C ALA A 30 -2.32 -7.14 -28.05
N ALA A 31 -2.70 -6.35 -29.07
CA ALA A 31 -3.93 -5.57 -29.04
C ALA A 31 -5.09 -6.56 -29.02
N THR A 32 -5.36 -7.12 -27.85
CA THR A 32 -6.52 -7.95 -27.57
C THR A 32 -7.54 -7.01 -26.96
N GLY A 33 -8.73 -6.93 -27.55
CA GLY A 33 -9.82 -6.05 -27.12
C GLY A 33 -9.90 -5.99 -25.60
N GLY A 34 -9.49 -4.84 -25.06
CA GLY A 34 -9.25 -4.68 -23.64
C GLY A 34 -10.59 -4.65 -22.92
N ALA A 35 -10.96 -5.77 -22.29
CA ALA A 35 -11.96 -5.73 -21.26
C ALA A 35 -11.49 -4.74 -20.19
N LEU A 36 -12.36 -3.78 -19.85
CA LEU A 36 -12.10 -2.80 -18.80
C LEU A 36 -11.62 -3.54 -17.54
N THR A 37 -10.40 -3.21 -17.09
CA THR A 37 -9.88 -3.76 -15.83
C THR A 37 -10.69 -3.16 -14.70
N MET A 38 -11.68 -3.90 -14.21
CA MET A 38 -12.49 -3.45 -13.08
C MET A 38 -11.68 -3.60 -11.79
N TRP A 39 -11.58 -2.53 -11.02
CA TRP A 39 -10.92 -2.48 -9.73
C TRP A 39 -11.94 -2.61 -8.60
N GLY A 40 -11.78 -3.63 -7.76
CA GLY A 40 -12.65 -3.86 -6.62
C GLY A 40 -11.94 -3.68 -5.29
N PRO A 41 -12.65 -3.32 -4.21
CA PRO A 41 -12.05 -3.27 -2.89
C PRO A 41 -11.62 -4.68 -2.47
N MET A 42 -10.32 -4.87 -2.24
CA MET A 42 -9.75 -6.10 -1.70
C MET A 42 -9.74 -6.03 -0.17
N MET A 43 -9.25 -4.93 0.40
CA MET A 43 -9.13 -4.69 1.84
C MET A 43 -9.58 -3.28 2.17
N THR A 44 -10.29 -3.12 3.28
CA THR A 44 -10.75 -1.83 3.81
C THR A 44 -10.44 -1.77 5.29
N LEU A 45 -9.79 -0.70 5.73
CA LEU A 45 -9.58 -0.36 7.14
C LEU A 45 -10.26 0.98 7.40
N ARG A 46 -10.98 1.10 8.52
CA ARG A 46 -11.66 2.35 8.92
C ARG A 46 -11.19 2.82 10.29
N ASP A 47 -11.38 4.11 10.56
CA ASP A 47 -11.01 4.79 11.83
C ASP A 47 -11.49 4.03 13.08
N SER A 48 -12.66 3.38 13.00
CA SER A 48 -13.21 2.54 14.08
C SER A 48 -12.32 1.39 14.50
N ASP A 49 -11.37 0.99 13.65
CA ASP A 49 -10.61 -0.24 13.79
C ASP A 49 -9.22 0.01 14.39
N ALA A 50 -8.64 1.21 14.21
CA ALA A 50 -7.24 1.49 14.56
C ALA A 50 -6.92 2.95 14.93
N GLY A 51 -7.91 3.85 14.87
CA GLY A 51 -7.71 5.30 15.02
C GLY A 51 -7.23 5.99 13.75
N ARG A 52 -6.96 7.29 13.86
CA ARG A 52 -6.60 8.15 12.73
C ARG A 52 -5.26 7.72 12.13
N ILE A 53 -5.26 7.49 10.82
CA ILE A 53 -4.09 7.13 10.03
C ILE A 53 -3.18 8.35 9.90
N ALA A 54 -1.92 8.19 10.29
CA ALA A 54 -0.86 9.19 10.20
C ALA A 54 0.02 8.99 8.96
N GLY A 55 0.14 7.75 8.49
CA GLY A 55 0.94 7.43 7.30
C GLY A 55 0.80 5.98 6.90
N VAL A 56 1.08 5.69 5.64
CA VAL A 56 0.93 4.34 5.07
C VAL A 56 2.08 4.04 4.13
N TRP A 57 2.48 2.78 4.07
CA TRP A 57 3.41 2.27 3.07
C TRP A 57 2.83 1.00 2.44
N ILE A 58 3.05 0.84 1.15
CA ILE A 58 2.67 -0.35 0.38
C ILE A 58 3.91 -0.97 -0.24
N ALA A 59 4.04 -2.30 -0.13
CA ALA A 59 5.12 -3.03 -0.76
C ALA A 59 5.08 -2.89 -2.29
N PRO A 60 6.23 -3.00 -3.00
CA PRO A 60 6.28 -2.93 -4.46
C PRO A 60 5.32 -3.89 -5.19
N ASP A 61 5.12 -5.08 -4.64
CA ASP A 61 4.20 -6.10 -5.15
C ASP A 61 2.73 -5.91 -4.71
N GLY A 62 2.48 -4.97 -3.78
CA GLY A 62 1.18 -4.72 -3.17
C GLY A 62 0.68 -5.84 -2.25
N GLY A 63 1.54 -6.80 -1.88
CA GLY A 63 1.21 -7.93 -1.00
C GLY A 63 1.21 -7.57 0.48
N GLU A 64 1.96 -6.53 0.85
CA GLU A 64 2.13 -6.10 2.23
C GLU A 64 1.87 -4.60 2.39
N LEU A 65 1.43 -4.20 3.57
CA LEU A 65 1.05 -2.84 3.89
C LEU A 65 1.46 -2.52 5.33
N LEU A 66 2.08 -1.36 5.54
CA LEU A 66 2.33 -0.80 6.86
C LEU A 66 1.37 0.37 7.06
N VAL A 67 0.68 0.40 8.20
CA VAL A 67 -0.24 1.47 8.56
C VAL A 67 0.19 2.03 9.90
N LEU A 68 0.51 3.33 9.91
CA LEU A 68 0.79 4.09 11.12
C LEU A 68 -0.47 4.85 11.51
N THR A 69 -0.87 4.73 12.77
CA THR A 69 -1.91 5.55 13.37
C THR A 69 -1.33 6.40 14.50
N GLU A 70 -2.16 7.21 15.14
CA GLU A 70 -1.76 7.97 16.33
C GLU A 70 -1.46 7.07 17.55
N ALA A 71 -1.82 5.79 17.54
CA ALA A 71 -1.68 4.89 18.69
C ALA A 71 -0.81 3.66 18.43
N GLU A 72 -0.70 3.22 17.18
CA GLU A 72 -0.01 1.99 16.82
C GLU A 72 0.49 1.99 15.39
N THR A 73 1.48 1.14 15.15
CA THR A 73 1.96 0.79 13.81
C THR A 73 1.66 -0.68 13.58
N THR A 74 0.94 -0.97 12.50
CA THR A 74 0.51 -2.34 12.14
C THR A 74 1.02 -2.72 10.76
N TYR A 75 1.64 -3.90 10.65
CA TYR A 75 2.06 -4.51 9.40
C TYR A 75 1.08 -5.59 8.98
N TRP A 76 0.63 -5.53 7.73
CA TRP A 76 -0.43 -6.35 7.19
C TRP A 76 0.06 -7.18 6.02
N ARG A 77 -0.43 -8.43 5.96
CA ARG A 77 -0.47 -9.21 4.74
C ARG A 77 -1.81 -8.96 4.06
N ALA A 78 -1.79 -8.18 2.98
CA ALA A 78 -2.99 -7.61 2.40
C ALA A 78 -3.93 -8.63 1.74
N PRO A 79 -3.45 -9.64 0.97
CA PRO A 79 -4.32 -10.67 0.41
C PRO A 79 -5.04 -11.51 1.47
N GLU A 80 -4.38 -11.72 2.62
CA GLU A 80 -4.91 -12.48 3.75
C GLU A 80 -5.79 -11.64 4.68
N LYS A 81 -5.82 -10.31 4.49
CA LYS A 81 -6.46 -9.34 5.40
C LYS A 81 -6.06 -9.56 6.85
N ARG A 82 -4.77 -9.87 7.07
CA ARG A 82 -4.26 -10.30 8.36
C ARG A 82 -3.12 -9.40 8.81
N ALA A 83 -3.23 -8.88 10.04
CA ALA A 83 -2.12 -8.23 10.71
C ALA A 83 -1.05 -9.29 11.03
N LEU A 84 0.17 -9.07 10.55
CA LEU A 84 1.33 -9.90 10.84
C LEU A 84 1.93 -9.53 12.20
N TRP A 85 1.95 -8.23 12.51
CA TRP A 85 2.33 -7.72 13.82
C TRP A 85 1.79 -6.30 14.01
N THR A 86 1.63 -5.92 15.28
CA THR A 86 1.21 -4.59 15.72
C THR A 86 2.11 -4.15 16.87
N VAL A 87 2.60 -2.92 16.82
CA VAL A 87 3.38 -2.30 17.88
C VAL A 87 2.65 -1.05 18.35
N ARG A 88 2.44 -0.93 19.67
CA ARG A 88 1.94 0.32 20.25
C ARG A 88 3.07 1.33 20.28
N GLU A 89 2.81 2.50 19.73
CA GLU A 89 3.78 3.59 19.68
C GLU A 89 3.09 4.89 20.09
N ARG A 90 3.86 5.86 20.58
CA ARG A 90 3.33 7.23 20.76
C ARG A 90 3.00 7.82 19.39
N ALA A 91 2.06 8.77 19.33
CA ALA A 91 1.58 9.38 18.09
C ALA A 91 2.70 9.70 17.09
N GLY A 92 2.60 9.09 15.91
CA GLY A 92 3.59 9.19 14.83
C GLY A 92 4.59 8.04 14.76
N GLY A 93 4.78 7.26 15.83
CA GLY A 93 5.77 6.20 15.89
C GLY A 93 7.14 6.72 16.33
N GLU A 94 7.80 6.03 17.28
CA GLU A 94 9.16 6.43 17.70
C GLU A 94 10.17 6.37 16.56
N GLY A 95 9.86 5.60 15.51
CA GLY A 95 10.65 5.46 14.29
C GLY A 95 10.41 6.50 13.21
N LEU A 96 9.49 7.46 13.39
CA LEU A 96 9.15 8.43 12.35
C LEU A 96 10.23 9.51 12.20
N SER A 97 10.62 9.77 10.97
CA SER A 97 11.54 10.87 10.66
C SER A 97 10.92 12.22 11.00
N PRO A 98 11.73 13.25 11.32
CA PRO A 98 11.21 14.59 11.65
C PRO A 98 10.36 15.24 10.54
N ASP A 99 10.58 14.86 9.28
CA ASP A 99 9.77 15.32 8.14
C ASP A 99 8.53 14.46 7.87
N GLY A 100 8.31 13.40 8.67
CA GLY A 100 7.15 12.52 8.59
C GLY A 100 7.09 11.63 7.35
N ARG A 101 8.18 11.52 6.58
CA ARG A 101 8.21 10.82 5.28
C ARG A 101 8.81 9.42 5.35
N LEU A 102 9.48 9.07 6.42
CA LEU A 102 10.12 7.77 6.60
C LEU A 102 9.75 7.23 7.97
N TYR A 103 9.34 5.97 8.03
CA TYR A 103 9.25 5.22 9.27
C TYR A 103 10.39 4.22 9.34
N ARG A 104 11.05 4.15 10.49
CA ARG A 104 12.07 3.15 10.79
C ARG A 104 11.50 2.15 11.80
N ASP A 105 11.36 0.90 11.39
CA ASP A 105 11.07 -0.17 12.35
C ASP A 105 12.28 -0.39 13.26
N SER A 106 12.10 -0.21 14.57
CA SER A 106 13.16 -0.34 15.56
C SER A 106 13.65 -1.78 15.71
N ALA A 107 12.80 -2.78 15.46
CA ALA A 107 13.14 -4.18 15.63
C ALA A 107 13.94 -4.73 14.44
N SER A 108 13.53 -4.45 13.21
CA SER A 108 14.24 -4.91 12.00
C SER A 108 15.30 -3.94 11.49
N GLY A 109 15.22 -2.66 11.88
CA GLY A 109 16.03 -1.59 11.31
C GLY A 109 15.64 -1.17 9.89
N LEU A 110 14.56 -1.72 9.33
CA LEU A 110 14.07 -1.39 7.99
C LEU A 110 13.44 0.00 7.94
N PHE A 111 13.54 0.64 6.77
CA PHE A 111 12.98 1.95 6.49
C PHE A 111 11.85 1.85 5.47
N TYR A 112 10.74 2.52 5.78
CA TYR A 112 9.52 2.50 4.98
C TYR A 112 9.20 3.93 4.53
N PRO A 113 9.27 4.24 3.23
CA PRO A 113 8.84 5.53 2.71
C PRO A 113 7.33 5.68 2.83
N LEU A 114 6.90 6.66 3.60
CA LEU A 114 5.49 6.86 3.90
C LEU A 114 4.80 7.73 2.86
N LEU A 115 3.54 7.39 2.64
CA LEU A 115 2.52 8.19 1.98
C LEU A 115 1.61 8.76 3.08
N GLY A 116 1.33 10.06 3.05
CA GLY A 116 0.47 10.68 4.07
C GLY A 116 0.44 12.21 4.01
N PRO A 117 0.20 12.89 5.15
CA PRO A 117 0.07 14.35 5.20
C PRO A 117 1.33 15.09 4.76
N HIS A 118 2.50 14.47 4.95
CA HIS A 118 3.79 15.05 4.58
C HIS A 118 4.21 14.75 3.13
N GLY A 119 3.31 14.15 2.34
CA GLY A 119 3.51 13.79 0.95
C GLY A 119 3.99 12.36 0.77
N GLY A 120 4.95 12.17 -0.14
CA GLY A 120 5.45 10.86 -0.57
C GLY A 120 5.23 10.64 -2.07
N ARG A 121 6.06 9.79 -2.68
CA ARG A 121 6.00 9.53 -4.12
C ARG A 121 4.81 8.63 -4.43
N GLN A 122 3.75 9.22 -4.99
CA GLN A 122 2.58 8.50 -5.45
C GLN A 122 2.77 8.08 -6.91
N LEU A 123 2.60 6.78 -7.20
CA LEU A 123 2.65 6.29 -8.58
C LEU A 123 1.25 6.42 -9.19
N ARG A 124 1.06 7.47 -9.99
CA ARG A 124 -0.21 7.78 -10.66
C ARG A 124 -0.35 7.13 -12.02
N GLU A 125 0.76 6.76 -12.65
CA GLU A 125 0.79 6.02 -13.91
C GLU A 125 0.95 4.54 -13.63
N HIS A 126 0.19 3.71 -14.35
CA HIS A 126 0.31 2.27 -14.26
C HIS A 126 1.46 1.78 -15.18
N PRO A 127 2.26 0.77 -14.77
CA PRO A 127 3.43 0.33 -15.54
C PRO A 127 3.16 -0.11 -16.98
N THR A 128 1.95 -0.58 -17.26
CA THR A 128 1.52 -1.03 -18.61
C THR A 128 0.58 -0.03 -19.31
N GLY A 129 0.48 1.20 -18.79
CA GLY A 129 -0.45 2.23 -19.27
C GLY A 129 -1.72 2.34 -18.43
N GLY A 130 -2.39 3.48 -18.55
CA GLY A 130 -3.47 3.90 -17.65
C GLY A 130 -2.96 4.80 -16.52
N HIS A 131 -3.86 5.55 -15.89
CA HIS A 131 -3.51 6.53 -14.86
C HIS A 131 -4.60 6.69 -13.80
N ILE A 132 -4.23 7.25 -12.65
CA ILE A 132 -5.14 7.62 -11.57
C ILE A 132 -5.27 9.14 -11.53
N THR A 133 -6.51 9.60 -11.59
CA THR A 133 -6.88 11.01 -11.38
C THR A 133 -7.55 11.17 -10.02
N VAL A 134 -7.22 12.26 -9.33
CA VAL A 134 -7.90 12.67 -8.09
C VAL A 134 -8.47 14.05 -8.31
N ASP A 135 -9.76 14.20 -8.06
CA ASP A 135 -10.40 15.51 -8.01
C ASP A 135 -10.10 16.13 -6.64
N ASP A 136 -9.36 17.24 -6.61
CA ASP A 136 -8.98 17.91 -5.35
C ASP A 136 -10.17 18.54 -4.61
N LYS A 137 -11.30 18.82 -5.29
CA LYS A 137 -12.50 19.43 -4.70
C LYS A 137 -13.41 18.39 -4.08
N THR A 138 -13.64 17.29 -4.79
CA THR A 138 -14.55 16.22 -4.35
C THR A 138 -13.81 15.06 -3.69
N GLY A 139 -12.48 15.05 -3.81
CA GLY A 139 -11.62 13.95 -3.45
C GLY A 139 -11.74 12.74 -4.40
N ARG A 140 -12.70 12.71 -5.32
CA ARG A 140 -13.05 11.52 -6.10
C ARG A 140 -11.82 10.94 -6.81
N VAL A 141 -11.60 9.65 -6.61
CA VAL A 141 -10.51 8.91 -7.28
C VAL A 141 -11.08 8.16 -8.46
N ALA A 142 -10.54 8.43 -9.63
CA ALA A 142 -10.85 7.72 -10.87
C ALA A 142 -9.60 7.04 -11.40
N VAL A 143 -9.79 5.86 -11.98
CA VAL A 143 -8.76 5.09 -12.68
C VAL A 143 -9.16 5.02 -14.13
N THR A 144 -8.26 5.41 -15.01
CA THR A 144 -8.40 5.27 -16.45
C THR A 144 -7.47 4.16 -16.89
N ASP A 145 -7.99 3.15 -17.58
CA ASP A 145 -7.17 2.04 -18.07
C ASP A 145 -6.43 2.40 -19.38
N PRO A 146 -5.56 1.52 -19.93
CA PRO A 146 -4.86 1.78 -21.19
C PRO A 146 -5.79 1.99 -22.40
N ALA A 147 -7.02 1.46 -22.36
CA ALA A 147 -8.00 1.62 -23.43
C ALA A 147 -8.75 2.96 -23.34
N GLY A 148 -8.53 3.73 -22.26
CA GLY A 148 -9.19 5.01 -22.01
C GLY A 148 -10.51 4.87 -21.24
N GLU A 149 -10.87 3.65 -20.83
CA GLU A 149 -12.07 3.42 -20.05
C GLU A 149 -11.86 3.85 -18.59
N MET A 150 -12.88 4.50 -18.02
CA MET A 150 -12.77 5.13 -16.71
C MET A 150 -13.66 4.46 -15.68
N GLN A 151 -13.07 4.13 -14.53
CA GLN A 151 -13.78 3.66 -13.36
C GLN A 151 -13.56 4.60 -12.18
N THR A 152 -14.64 4.97 -11.50
CA THR A 152 -14.53 5.63 -10.19
C THR A 152 -14.38 4.60 -9.09
N LEU A 153 -13.39 4.78 -8.22
CA LEU A 153 -13.22 3.95 -7.03
C LEU A 153 -14.13 4.46 -5.92
N SER A 154 -14.97 3.57 -5.38
CA SER A 154 -15.80 3.87 -4.21
C SER A 154 -14.90 4.09 -2.99
N GLN A 155 -15.07 5.23 -2.30
CA GLN A 155 -14.37 5.52 -1.05
C GLN A 155 -15.35 5.64 0.12
N GLY A 156 -14.81 5.49 1.34
CA GLY A 156 -15.44 6.00 2.56
C GLY A 156 -15.61 7.52 2.48
N ASN A 157 -16.39 8.09 3.39
CA ASN A 157 -17.12 9.35 3.21
C ASN A 157 -16.29 10.65 3.15
N GLY A 158 -15.02 10.60 2.74
CA GLY A 158 -14.34 11.68 2.05
C GLY A 158 -14.04 12.94 2.84
N LEU A 159 -13.70 12.80 4.13
CA LEU A 159 -13.36 13.95 4.98
C LEU A 159 -12.01 13.71 5.64
N GLY A 160 -10.98 14.37 5.09
CA GLY A 160 -9.61 14.29 5.58
C GLY A 160 -8.77 15.48 5.12
N ASP A 161 -7.80 15.86 5.94
CA ASP A 161 -6.81 16.91 5.67
C ASP A 161 -5.73 16.48 4.68
N TRP A 162 -5.67 15.20 4.32
CA TRP A 162 -4.81 14.68 3.30
C TRP A 162 -5.43 13.48 2.57
N ARG A 163 -4.90 13.18 1.39
CA ARG A 163 -5.30 12.02 0.59
C ARG A 163 -4.14 11.52 -0.24
N VAL A 164 -4.03 10.20 -0.31
CA VAL A 164 -3.13 9.52 -1.24
C VAL A 164 -3.90 8.53 -2.06
N ALA A 165 -3.56 8.45 -3.33
CA ALA A 165 -4.00 7.36 -4.18
C ALA A 165 -2.87 7.00 -5.15
N GLY A 166 -2.68 5.72 -5.44
CA GLY A 166 -1.56 5.33 -6.28
C GLY A 166 -1.50 3.84 -6.50
N PHE A 167 -0.86 3.46 -7.58
CA PHE A 167 -0.46 2.09 -7.82
C PHE A 167 0.68 1.70 -6.85
N CYS A 168 0.73 0.43 -6.47
CA CYS A 168 2.01 -0.16 -6.07
C CYS A 168 2.95 -0.22 -7.30
N GLU A 169 4.24 -0.42 -7.05
CA GLU A 169 5.26 -0.38 -8.12
C GLU A 169 5.00 -1.38 -9.26
N SER A 170 4.52 -2.58 -8.91
CA SER A 170 4.14 -3.62 -9.89
C SER A 170 2.88 -3.29 -10.68
N GLY A 171 2.08 -2.30 -10.25
CA GLY A 171 0.76 -2.02 -10.82
C GLY A 171 -0.36 -2.95 -10.34
N ALA A 172 -0.05 -4.03 -9.61
CA ALA A 172 -1.03 -5.07 -9.26
C ALA A 172 -2.15 -4.61 -8.30
N ARG A 173 -1.95 -3.49 -7.60
CA ARG A 173 -2.86 -2.95 -6.57
C ARG A 173 -2.91 -1.43 -6.63
N ILE A 174 -4.06 -0.88 -6.25
CA ILE A 174 -4.23 0.57 -6.04
C ILE A 174 -4.49 0.80 -4.56
N LEU A 175 -3.60 1.56 -3.93
CA LEU A 175 -3.81 2.07 -2.59
C LEU A 175 -4.59 3.38 -2.68
N VAL A 176 -5.60 3.51 -1.84
CA VAL A 176 -6.32 4.75 -1.59
C VAL A 176 -6.37 4.94 -0.08
N ALA A 177 -5.79 6.02 0.44
CA ALA A 177 -5.82 6.28 1.87
C ALA A 177 -6.10 7.75 2.18
N GLU A 178 -6.79 7.93 3.29
CA GLU A 178 -7.14 9.19 3.93
C GLU A 178 -7.07 8.98 5.46
N PRO A 179 -7.14 10.03 6.29
CA PRO A 179 -6.94 9.90 7.74
C PRO A 179 -7.85 8.89 8.44
N ARG A 180 -9.01 8.57 7.87
CA ARG A 180 -10.04 7.72 8.50
C ARG A 180 -10.36 6.45 7.73
N CYS A 181 -9.75 6.25 6.57
CA CYS A 181 -10.08 5.15 5.70
C CYS A 181 -8.88 4.80 4.84
N LEU A 182 -8.61 3.51 4.74
CA LEU A 182 -7.70 2.96 3.75
C LEU A 182 -8.45 1.88 2.99
N VAL A 183 -8.38 1.94 1.66
CA VAL A 183 -8.89 0.93 0.77
C VAL A 183 -7.76 0.50 -0.16
N LEU A 184 -7.50 -0.80 -0.20
CA LEU A 184 -6.62 -1.41 -1.17
C LEU A 184 -7.48 -2.11 -2.21
N HIS A 185 -7.33 -1.71 -3.47
CA HIS A 185 -8.05 -2.29 -4.59
C HIS A 185 -7.17 -3.28 -5.37
N ALA A 186 -7.82 -4.28 -5.95
CA ALA A 186 -7.22 -5.24 -6.86
C ALA A 186 -8.09 -5.38 -8.13
N PRO A 187 -7.51 -5.83 -9.26
CA PRO A 187 -8.29 -6.21 -10.43
C PRO A 187 -9.32 -7.28 -10.07
N GLN A 188 -10.52 -7.15 -10.61
CA GLN A 188 -11.59 -8.13 -10.54
C GLN A 188 -11.74 -8.78 -11.91
N ASP A 189 -11.61 -10.10 -11.95
CA ASP A 189 -12.01 -10.85 -13.13
C ASP A 189 -13.53 -10.79 -13.25
N ARG A 190 -14.04 -10.33 -14.41
CA ARG A 190 -15.43 -10.59 -14.79
C ARG A 190 -15.54 -12.08 -15.08
N ARG A 191 -16.04 -12.85 -14.11
CA ARG A 191 -16.55 -14.21 -14.37
C ARG A 191 -17.92 -14.13 -15.01
#